data_AF-A0A6C0EBS7-F1
#
_entry.id   AF-A0A6C0EBS7-F1
#
_cell.length_a   1.000
_cell.length_b   1.000
_cell.length_c   1.000
_cell.angle_alpha   90.00
_cell.angle_beta   90.00
_cell.angle_gamma   90.00
#
_symmetry.space_group_name_H-M   'P 1'
#
loop_
_entity.id
_entity.type
_entity.pdbx_description
1 polymer ?
#
loop_
_entity_poly.entity_id
_entity_poly.type
_entity_poly.pdbx_seq_one_letter_code
_entity_poly.pdbx_strand_id
1 'polypeptide(L)'
;MSEYTFPFNTCEKPNKNGIAQPYSALVNLINCIIISYFLLNTKSTHTFILLLSILCFELFHVFSHTIHINGSIQINITHMLSYAMNLAFFYAFYCYTNIFPSNEFIFYLVVLVGLDVYSMLNLTIIYYLLSQSIIFISLLLYYYPLLPKFIQLSIYKIIFFIGVIILLFQNEKYNCEKMLKIYPNFPYHTFIEFVGIILFYIISSNFYKL
;
A
#
# COMPACT_ATOMS: atom_id res chain seq x y z
N MET A 1 27.28 10.72 -3.97
CA MET A 1 27.14 9.39 -3.34
C MET A 1 25.69 8.99 -3.56
N SER A 2 25.42 7.81 -4.10
CA SER A 2 24.05 7.35 -4.38
C SER A 2 23.27 7.26 -3.07
N GLU A 3 22.44 8.27 -2.79
CA GLU A 3 21.55 8.29 -1.63
C GLU A 3 20.55 7.15 -1.79
N TYR A 4 20.67 6.15 -0.92
CA TYR A 4 19.76 5.03 -0.87
C TYR A 4 18.44 5.50 -0.24
N THR A 5 17.50 5.91 -1.08
CA THR A 5 16.17 6.33 -0.64
C THR A 5 15.25 5.13 -0.47
N PHE A 6 15.15 4.62 0.76
CA PHE A 6 14.19 3.59 1.19
C PHE A 6 14.40 2.17 0.54
N PRO A 7 14.29 1.08 1.30
CA PRO A 7 13.99 1.00 2.72
C PRO A 7 15.26 1.18 3.59
N PHE A 8 16.39 1.59 3.00
CA PHE A 8 17.65 1.84 3.70
C PHE A 8 17.66 3.12 4.56
N ASN A 9 16.59 3.91 4.47
CA ASN A 9 16.25 5.03 5.38
C ASN A 9 14.98 4.75 6.20
N THR A 10 14.58 3.50 6.37
CA THR A 10 13.55 3.14 7.37
C THR A 10 14.17 3.10 8.76
N CYS A 11 13.32 2.98 9.78
CA CYS A 11 13.76 2.75 11.14
C CYS A 11 14.00 1.26 11.45
N GLU A 12 14.50 0.50 10.47
CA GLU A 12 15.10 -0.82 10.64
C GLU A 12 16.49 -0.81 10.00
N LYS A 13 17.54 -0.98 10.82
CA LYS A 13 18.91 -0.97 10.32
C LYS A 13 19.16 -2.18 9.41
N PRO A 14 19.72 -1.97 8.21
CA PRO A 14 19.98 -3.06 7.29
C PRO A 14 21.10 -3.97 7.81
N ASN A 15 20.86 -5.28 7.78
CA ASN A 15 21.88 -6.30 7.97
C ASN A 15 22.74 -6.42 6.70
N LYS A 16 24.06 -6.54 6.89
CA LYS A 16 25.02 -6.68 5.78
C LYS A 16 25.21 -8.13 5.33
N ASN A 17 24.82 -9.10 6.15
CA ASN A 17 25.02 -10.52 5.89
C ASN A 17 23.66 -11.23 5.79
N GLY A 18 23.13 -11.35 4.57
CA GLY A 18 21.86 -12.04 4.29
C GLY A 18 20.72 -11.07 3.94
N ILE A 19 19.53 -11.34 4.48
CA ILE A 19 18.32 -10.52 4.28
C ILE A 19 18.55 -9.12 4.86
N ALA A 20 18.39 -8.07 4.05
CA ALA A 20 18.69 -6.71 4.46
C ALA A 20 17.84 -6.27 5.67
N GLN A 21 16.53 -6.51 5.65
CA GLN A 21 15.61 -6.14 6.73
C GLN A 21 14.74 -7.35 7.10
N PRO A 22 15.27 -8.27 7.93
CA PRO A 22 14.66 -9.57 8.16
C PRO A 22 13.31 -9.49 8.85
N TYR A 23 13.08 -8.49 9.70
CA TYR A 23 11.82 -8.39 10.42
C TYR A 23 10.71 -7.90 9.50
N SER A 24 10.92 -6.79 8.77
CA SER A 24 9.95 -6.32 7.76
C SER A 24 9.72 -7.35 6.65
N ALA A 25 10.77 -8.02 6.16
CA ALA A 25 10.60 -9.09 5.16
C ALA A 25 9.71 -10.23 5.67
N LEU A 26 9.86 -10.64 6.93
CA LEU A 26 9.02 -11.68 7.54
C LEU A 26 7.57 -11.23 7.68
N VAL A 27 7.33 -10.01 8.17
CA VAL A 27 5.98 -9.47 8.35
C VAL A 27 5.25 -9.39 6.99
N ASN A 28 5.89 -8.85 5.96
CA ASN A 28 5.29 -8.78 4.62
C ASN A 28 5.11 -10.17 3.98
N LEU A 29 5.97 -11.15 4.30
CA LEU A 29 5.77 -12.52 3.84
C LEU A 29 4.53 -13.16 4.47
N ILE A 30 4.31 -12.93 5.77
CA ILE A 30 3.06 -13.34 6.44
C ILE A 30 1.86 -12.70 5.75
N ASN A 31 1.96 -11.41 5.41
CA ASN A 31 0.91 -10.72 4.67
C ASN A 31 0.62 -11.39 3.31
N CYS A 32 1.66 -11.70 2.53
CA CYS A 32 1.54 -12.39 1.26
C CYS A 32 0.82 -13.74 1.39
N ILE A 33 1.09 -14.50 2.46
CA ILE A 33 0.40 -15.78 2.74
C ILE A 33 -1.09 -15.55 2.99
N ILE A 34 -1.44 -14.55 3.80
CA ILE A 34 -2.83 -14.18 4.10
C ILE A 34 -3.57 -13.78 2.81
N ILE A 35 -2.97 -12.92 1.98
CA ILE A 35 -3.57 -12.47 0.72
C ILE A 35 -3.74 -13.65 -0.24
N SER A 36 -2.72 -14.53 -0.34
CA SER A 36 -2.76 -15.73 -1.18
C SER A 36 -3.91 -16.66 -0.77
N TYR A 37 -4.14 -16.83 0.53
CA TYR A 37 -5.29 -17.58 1.03
C TYR A 37 -6.61 -17.03 0.48
N PHE A 38 -6.85 -15.73 0.56
CA PHE A 38 -8.07 -15.13 0.02
C PHE A 38 -8.15 -15.19 -1.51
N LEU A 39 -7.03 -14.96 -2.21
CA LEU A 39 -6.92 -15.05 -3.66
C LEU A 39 -7.39 -16.41 -4.19
N LEU A 40 -6.92 -17.50 -3.57
CA LEU A 40 -7.30 -18.87 -3.94
C LEU A 40 -8.77 -19.20 -3.67
N ASN A 41 -9.45 -18.41 -2.83
CA ASN A 41 -10.86 -18.58 -2.49
C ASN A 41 -11.79 -17.64 -3.26
N THR A 42 -11.26 -16.81 -4.18
CA THR A 42 -12.08 -15.92 -5.01
C THR A 42 -12.91 -16.72 -6.01
N LYS A 43 -14.15 -16.26 -6.26
CA LYS A 43 -15.06 -16.89 -7.23
C LYS A 43 -15.20 -16.08 -8.51
N SER A 44 -14.83 -14.81 -8.49
CA SER A 44 -15.00 -13.87 -9.59
C SER A 44 -13.65 -13.41 -10.12
N THR A 45 -13.55 -13.25 -11.44
CA THR A 45 -12.29 -12.86 -12.11
C THR A 45 -11.84 -11.46 -11.72
N HIS A 46 -12.77 -10.53 -11.51
CA HIS A 46 -12.42 -9.15 -11.15
C HIS A 46 -11.84 -9.06 -9.73
N THR A 47 -12.39 -9.83 -8.79
CA THR A 47 -11.83 -9.94 -7.44
C THR A 47 -10.51 -10.71 -7.43
N PHE A 48 -10.36 -11.73 -8.28
CA PHE A 48 -9.06 -12.40 -8.48
C PHE A 48 -7.99 -11.40 -8.94
N ILE A 49 -8.28 -10.57 -9.95
CA ILE A 49 -7.36 -9.53 -10.46
C ILE A 49 -7.01 -8.54 -9.35
N LEU A 50 -8.00 -8.11 -8.56
CA LEU A 50 -7.77 -7.22 -7.41
C LEU A 50 -6.80 -7.84 -6.40
N LEU A 51 -7.09 -9.04 -5.90
CA LEU A 51 -6.23 -9.67 -4.90
C LEU A 51 -4.86 -10.06 -5.47
N LEU A 52 -4.76 -10.38 -6.76
CA LEU A 52 -3.48 -10.62 -7.43
C LEU A 52 -2.65 -9.34 -7.48
N SER A 53 -3.26 -8.19 -7.81
CA SER A 53 -2.56 -6.90 -7.82
C SER A 53 -2.00 -6.52 -6.44
N ILE A 54 -2.78 -6.78 -5.38
CA ILE A 54 -2.37 -6.59 -3.99
C ILE A 54 -1.22 -7.54 -3.64
N LEU A 55 -1.32 -8.82 -4.03
CA LEU A 55 -0.26 -9.80 -3.79
C LEU A 55 1.04 -9.40 -4.50
N CYS A 56 0.98 -8.93 -5.74
CA CYS A 56 2.16 -8.46 -6.47
C CYS A 56 2.83 -7.26 -5.78
N PHE A 57 2.03 -6.32 -5.26
CA PHE A 57 2.53 -5.20 -4.48
C PHE A 57 3.27 -5.68 -3.21
N GLU A 58 2.67 -6.58 -2.44
CA GLU A 58 3.28 -7.10 -1.21
C GLU A 58 4.50 -8.00 -1.46
N LEU A 59 4.48 -8.82 -2.51
CA LEU A 59 5.65 -9.60 -2.92
C LEU A 59 6.82 -8.69 -3.29
N PHE A 60 6.55 -7.55 -3.93
CA PHE A 60 7.60 -6.55 -4.18
C PHE A 60 8.12 -5.93 -2.88
N HIS A 61 7.28 -5.67 -1.88
CA HIS A 61 7.73 -5.21 -0.57
C HIS A 61 8.66 -6.22 0.09
N VAL A 62 8.27 -7.50 0.15
CA VAL A 62 9.14 -8.59 0.63
C VAL A 62 10.46 -8.60 -0.12
N PHE A 63 10.41 -8.56 -1.46
CA PHE A 63 11.61 -8.53 -2.29
C PHE A 63 12.53 -7.35 -1.94
N SER A 64 11.97 -6.15 -1.80
CA SER A 64 12.72 -4.92 -1.48
C SER A 64 13.36 -4.92 -0.08
N HIS A 65 12.79 -5.64 0.89
CA HIS A 65 13.40 -5.84 2.22
C HIS A 65 14.42 -6.96 2.24
N THR A 66 14.39 -7.87 1.27
CA THR A 66 15.37 -8.97 1.18
C THR A 66 16.66 -8.57 0.50
N ILE A 67 16.57 -7.77 -0.57
CA ILE A 67 17.72 -7.43 -1.41
C ILE A 67 17.87 -5.91 -1.51
N HIS A 68 19.11 -5.45 -1.60
CA HIS A 68 19.39 -4.04 -1.84
C HIS A 68 19.02 -3.62 -3.26
N ILE A 69 17.94 -2.85 -3.37
CA ILE A 69 17.52 -2.20 -4.62
C ILE A 69 17.94 -0.73 -4.56
N ASN A 70 18.23 -0.13 -5.72
CA ASN A 70 18.41 1.31 -5.82
C ASN A 70 17.08 2.01 -5.49
N GLY A 71 17.13 3.01 -4.60
CA GLY A 71 15.93 3.68 -4.10
C GLY A 71 15.04 4.27 -5.20
N SER A 72 15.61 4.80 -6.28
CA SER A 72 14.82 5.34 -7.41
C SER A 72 14.03 4.26 -8.14
N ILE A 73 14.66 3.10 -8.41
CA ILE A 73 14.01 1.96 -9.06
C ILE A 73 12.90 1.43 -8.16
N GLN A 74 13.19 1.28 -6.88
CA GLN A 74 12.22 0.78 -5.91
C GLN A 74 11.00 1.68 -5.81
N ILE A 75 11.19 2.99 -5.63
CA ILE A 75 10.10 3.96 -5.58
C ILE A 75 9.24 3.86 -6.84
N ASN A 76 9.86 3.81 -8.02
CA ASN A 76 9.13 3.71 -9.28
C ASN A 76 8.29 2.43 -9.38
N ILE A 77 8.86 1.28 -9.00
CA ILE A 77 8.13 -0.01 -9.05
C ILE A 77 6.99 -0.01 -8.02
N THR A 78 7.25 0.38 -6.77
CA THR A 78 6.21 0.48 -5.73
C THR A 78 5.07 1.37 -6.21
N HIS A 79 5.40 2.52 -6.80
CA HIS A 79 4.42 3.48 -7.30
C HIS A 79 3.59 2.93 -8.47
N MET A 80 4.23 2.26 -9.44
CA MET A 80 3.50 1.60 -10.53
C MET A 80 2.58 0.48 -10.01
N LEU A 81 3.01 -0.28 -9.01
CA LEU A 81 2.18 -1.33 -8.39
C LEU A 81 1.00 -0.71 -7.61
N SER A 82 1.18 0.44 -6.95
CA SER A 82 0.07 1.19 -6.33
C SER A 82 -0.97 1.64 -7.37
N TYR A 83 -0.53 2.13 -8.54
CA TYR A 83 -1.45 2.42 -9.64
C TYR A 83 -2.18 1.18 -10.15
N ALA A 84 -1.47 0.07 -10.31
CA ALA A 84 -2.07 -1.19 -10.73
C ALA A 84 -3.15 -1.65 -9.74
N MET A 85 -2.91 -1.51 -8.43
CA MET A 85 -3.91 -1.78 -7.40
C MET A 85 -5.12 -0.84 -7.51
N ASN A 86 -4.91 0.47 -7.65
CA ASN A 86 -6.00 1.44 -7.79
C ASN A 86 -6.86 1.16 -9.04
N LEU A 87 -6.24 0.80 -10.16
CA LEU A 87 -6.94 0.38 -11.37
C LEU A 87 -7.70 -0.94 -11.16
N ALA A 88 -7.13 -1.90 -10.44
CA ALA A 88 -7.80 -3.16 -10.13
C ALA A 88 -9.01 -2.95 -9.20
N PHE A 89 -8.93 -2.03 -8.22
CA PHE A 89 -10.08 -1.61 -7.42
C PHE A 89 -11.17 -0.97 -8.26
N PHE A 90 -10.78 -0.03 -9.13
CA PHE A 90 -11.70 0.62 -10.05
C PHE A 90 -12.43 -0.41 -10.93
N TYR A 91 -11.68 -1.34 -11.52
CA TYR A 91 -12.21 -2.42 -12.34
C TYR A 91 -13.15 -3.34 -11.53
N ALA A 92 -12.76 -3.74 -10.33
CA ALA A 92 -13.58 -4.58 -9.46
C ALA A 92 -14.92 -3.90 -9.10
N PHE A 93 -14.90 -2.62 -8.75
CA PHE A 93 -16.13 -1.87 -8.44
C PHE A 93 -17.02 -1.67 -9.66
N TYR A 94 -16.43 -1.35 -10.81
CA TYR A 94 -17.18 -1.25 -12.06
C TYR A 94 -17.86 -2.58 -12.41
N CYS A 95 -17.13 -3.69 -12.40
CA CYS A 95 -17.70 -5.01 -12.71
C CYS A 95 -18.76 -5.45 -11.70
N TYR A 96 -18.58 -5.15 -10.41
CA TYR A 96 -19.54 -5.52 -9.38
C TYR A 96 -20.82 -4.70 -9.46
N THR A 97 -20.71 -3.39 -9.65
CA THR A 97 -21.85 -2.46 -9.64
C THR A 97 -22.50 -2.27 -11.00
N ASN A 98 -21.78 -2.58 -12.09
CA ASN A 98 -22.11 -2.22 -13.48
C ASN A 98 -22.35 -0.71 -13.67
N ILE A 99 -21.76 0.13 -12.81
CA ILE A 99 -21.91 1.59 -12.85
C ILE A 99 -20.54 2.19 -13.13
N PHE A 100 -20.42 2.89 -14.27
CA PHE A 100 -19.23 3.68 -14.57
C PHE A 100 -19.30 5.02 -13.83
N PRO A 101 -18.17 5.61 -13.39
CA PRO A 101 -18.22 6.89 -12.71
C PRO A 101 -18.65 8.04 -13.61
N SER A 102 -19.18 9.10 -12.99
CA SER A 102 -19.53 10.32 -13.71
C SER A 102 -18.29 10.99 -14.32
N ASN A 103 -18.48 11.77 -15.38
CA ASN A 103 -17.39 12.48 -16.06
C ASN A 103 -16.67 13.44 -15.11
N GLU A 104 -17.39 14.08 -14.19
CA GLU A 104 -16.83 14.97 -13.18
C GLU A 104 -15.89 14.22 -12.24
N PHE A 105 -16.28 13.02 -11.81
CA PHE A 105 -15.44 12.20 -10.95
C PHE A 105 -14.21 11.67 -11.68
N ILE A 106 -14.34 11.26 -12.95
CA ILE A 106 -13.19 10.87 -13.77
C ILE A 106 -12.23 12.05 -13.96
N PHE A 107 -12.74 13.24 -14.27
CA PHE A 107 -11.91 14.44 -14.38
C PHE A 107 -11.17 14.73 -13.07
N TYR A 108 -11.86 14.63 -11.93
CA TYR A 108 -11.25 14.75 -10.61
C TYR A 108 -10.12 13.74 -10.38
N LEU A 109 -10.33 12.46 -10.72
CA LEU A 109 -9.29 11.44 -10.62
C LEU A 109 -8.09 11.73 -11.52
N VAL A 110 -8.32 12.17 -12.76
CA VAL A 110 -7.24 12.56 -13.69
C VAL A 110 -6.40 13.70 -13.11
N VAL A 111 -7.02 14.70 -12.49
CA VAL A 111 -6.32 15.79 -11.81
C VAL A 111 -5.49 15.25 -10.64
N LEU A 112 -6.04 14.36 -9.80
CA LEU A 112 -5.30 13.74 -8.71
C LEU A 112 -4.10 12.93 -9.20
N VAL A 113 -4.27 12.13 -10.26
CA VAL A 113 -3.16 11.39 -10.89
C VAL A 113 -2.08 12.34 -11.40
N GLY A 114 -2.47 13.47 -12.02
CA GLY A 114 -1.51 14.49 -12.44
C GLY A 114 -0.72 15.10 -11.28
N LEU A 115 -1.40 15.40 -10.16
CA LEU A 115 -0.76 15.89 -8.93
C LEU A 115 0.17 14.85 -8.29
N ASP A 116 -0.23 13.58 -8.34
CA ASP A 116 0.54 12.45 -7.83
C ASP A 116 1.82 12.23 -8.65
N VAL A 117 1.73 12.21 -9.98
CA VAL A 117 2.90 12.16 -10.88
C VAL A 117 3.82 13.36 -10.65
N TYR A 118 3.27 14.56 -10.50
CA TYR A 118 4.07 15.75 -10.16
C TYR A 118 4.79 15.56 -8.82
N SER A 119 4.11 15.02 -7.81
CA SER A 119 4.67 14.78 -6.48
C SER A 119 5.76 13.72 -6.52
N MET A 120 5.60 12.66 -7.29
CA MET A 120 6.60 11.63 -7.50
C MET A 120 7.90 12.18 -8.11
N LEU A 121 7.78 13.10 -9.07
CA LEU A 121 8.94 13.65 -9.79
C LEU A 121 9.66 14.76 -9.02
N ASN A 122 8.96 15.52 -8.17
CA ASN A 122 9.48 16.76 -7.59
C ASN A 122 9.49 16.80 -6.06
N LEU A 123 8.78 15.91 -5.37
CA LEU A 123 8.59 15.95 -3.92
C LEU A 123 9.08 14.68 -3.23
N THR A 124 9.10 14.71 -1.90
CA THR A 124 9.53 13.55 -1.08
C THR A 124 8.45 12.47 -0.99
N ILE A 125 8.86 11.25 -0.63
CA ILE A 125 8.03 10.04 -0.49
C ILE A 125 6.66 10.21 0.17
N ILE A 126 6.57 11.04 1.22
CA ILE A 126 5.31 11.27 1.96
C ILE A 126 4.21 11.86 1.06
N TYR A 127 4.58 12.72 0.10
CA TYR A 127 3.59 13.39 -0.72
C TYR A 127 2.92 12.44 -1.70
N TYR A 128 3.69 11.53 -2.33
CA TYR A 128 3.08 10.54 -3.23
C TYR A 128 2.32 9.44 -2.46
N LEU A 129 2.77 9.05 -1.26
CA LEU A 129 2.00 8.14 -0.39
C LEU A 129 0.62 8.74 -0.08
N LEU A 130 0.59 10.04 0.22
CA LEU A 130 -0.64 10.76 0.50
C LEU A 130 -1.55 10.83 -0.74
N SER A 131 -1.01 11.19 -1.92
CA SER A 131 -1.82 11.29 -3.13
C SER A 131 -2.34 9.93 -3.62
N GLN A 132 -1.53 8.86 -3.57
CA GLN A 132 -2.01 7.49 -3.84
C GLN A 132 -3.13 7.07 -2.88
N SER A 133 -3.00 7.43 -1.59
CA SER A 133 -4.05 7.19 -0.59
C SER A 133 -5.32 7.97 -0.89
N ILE A 134 -5.21 9.23 -1.32
CA ILE A 134 -6.36 10.06 -1.70
C ILE A 134 -7.06 9.49 -2.93
N ILE A 135 -6.32 9.04 -3.95
CA ILE A 135 -6.89 8.37 -5.13
C ILE A 135 -7.69 7.14 -4.70
N PHE A 136 -7.10 6.29 -3.86
CA PHE A 136 -7.76 5.08 -3.36
C PHE A 136 -9.02 5.39 -2.55
N ILE A 137 -8.92 6.31 -1.58
CA ILE A 137 -10.06 6.71 -0.74
C ILE A 137 -11.18 7.33 -1.58
N SER A 138 -10.84 8.11 -2.60
CA SER A 138 -11.82 8.69 -3.52
C SER A 138 -12.62 7.63 -4.25
N LEU A 139 -11.95 6.58 -4.74
CA LEU A 139 -12.62 5.42 -5.35
C LEU A 139 -13.56 4.73 -4.35
N LEU A 140 -13.10 4.48 -3.12
CA LEU A 140 -13.94 3.86 -2.07
C LEU A 140 -15.18 4.70 -1.77
N LEU A 141 -15.04 6.01 -1.63
CA LEU A 141 -16.14 6.91 -1.28
C LEU A 141 -17.14 7.06 -2.43
N TYR A 142 -16.68 7.09 -3.68
CA TYR A 142 -17.56 7.16 -4.85
C TYR A 142 -18.48 5.94 -4.93
N TYR A 143 -17.93 4.74 -4.77
CA TYR A 143 -18.69 3.49 -4.83
C TYR A 143 -19.34 3.09 -3.51
N TYR A 144 -19.03 3.77 -2.39
CA TYR A 144 -19.55 3.47 -1.05
C TYR A 144 -21.07 3.15 -1.01
N PRO A 145 -21.98 3.99 -1.56
CA PRO A 145 -23.42 3.73 -1.49
C PRO A 145 -23.86 2.51 -2.31
N LEU A 146 -23.05 2.08 -3.28
CA LEU A 146 -23.34 0.96 -4.19
C LEU A 146 -22.80 -0.38 -3.67
N LEU A 147 -21.90 -0.34 -2.69
CA LEU A 147 -21.26 -1.54 -2.13
C LEU A 147 -22.14 -2.20 -1.06
N PRO A 148 -22.00 -3.52 -0.83
CA PRO A 148 -22.72 -4.21 0.23
C PRO A 148 -22.43 -3.65 1.63
N LYS A 149 -23.42 -3.75 2.53
CA LYS A 149 -23.31 -3.24 3.92
C LYS A 149 -22.06 -3.73 4.66
N PHE A 150 -21.64 -4.98 4.44
CA PHE A 150 -20.45 -5.51 5.12
C PHE A 150 -19.14 -4.82 4.66
N ILE A 151 -19.06 -4.40 3.40
CA ILE A 151 -17.94 -3.62 2.87
C ILE A 151 -18.02 -2.18 3.35
N GLN A 152 -19.21 -1.56 3.34
CA GLN A 152 -19.42 -0.22 3.89
C GLN A 152 -18.94 -0.12 5.35
N LEU A 153 -19.26 -1.14 6.17
CA LEU A 153 -18.80 -1.26 7.56
C LEU A 153 -17.29 -1.54 7.70
N SER A 154 -16.59 -1.81 6.61
CA SER A 154 -15.14 -2.01 6.62
C SER A 154 -14.40 -0.82 6.04
N ILE A 155 -15.04 0.03 5.21
CA ILE A 155 -14.43 1.20 4.59
C ILE A 155 -13.90 2.19 5.64
N TYR A 156 -14.64 2.46 6.73
CA TYR A 156 -14.13 3.35 7.78
C TYR A 156 -12.89 2.78 8.47
N LYS A 157 -12.78 1.45 8.61
CA LYS A 157 -11.60 0.79 9.17
C LYS A 157 -10.42 0.91 8.21
N ILE A 158 -10.66 0.72 6.92
CA ILE A 158 -9.67 0.89 5.85
C ILE A 158 -9.11 2.32 5.89
N ILE A 159 -9.97 3.34 5.89
CA ILE A 159 -9.57 4.75 5.95
C ILE A 159 -8.79 5.04 7.24
N PHE A 160 -9.26 4.53 8.38
CA PHE A 160 -8.57 4.67 9.66
C PHE A 160 -7.14 4.10 9.60
N PHE A 161 -6.97 2.87 9.14
CA PHE A 161 -5.66 2.23 9.07
C PHE A 161 -4.73 2.88 8.05
N ILE A 162 -5.25 3.40 6.93
CA ILE A 162 -4.46 4.26 6.01
C ILE A 162 -3.94 5.49 6.75
N GLY A 163 -4.80 6.17 7.52
CA GLY A 163 -4.40 7.31 8.35
C GLY A 163 -3.29 6.94 9.35
N VAL A 164 -3.41 5.79 10.02
CA VAL A 164 -2.39 5.28 10.94
C VAL A 164 -1.06 5.03 10.22
N ILE A 165 -1.07 4.38 9.05
CA ILE A 165 0.13 4.14 8.25
C ILE A 165 0.82 5.46 7.88
N ILE A 166 0.06 6.46 7.40
CA ILE A 166 0.61 7.78 7.06
C ILE A 166 1.26 8.43 8.28
N LEU A 167 0.61 8.39 9.45
CA LEU A 167 1.16 8.95 10.68
C LEU A 167 2.43 8.23 11.13
N LEU A 168 2.49 6.91 11.00
CA LEU A 168 3.69 6.14 11.32
C LEU A 168 4.83 6.45 10.35
N PHE A 169 4.57 6.58 9.04
CA PHE A 169 5.57 7.01 8.07
C PHE A 169 6.08 8.43 8.33
N GLN A 170 5.20 9.35 8.74
CA GLN A 170 5.62 10.70 9.17
C GLN A 170 6.51 10.61 10.41
N ASN A 171 6.14 9.81 11.40
CA ASN A 171 6.95 9.60 12.58
C ASN A 171 8.33 9.04 12.24
N GLU A 172 8.42 8.02 11.37
CA GLU A 172 9.71 7.51 10.89
C GLU A 172 10.53 8.62 10.23
N LYS A 173 9.97 9.35 9.26
CA LYS A 173 10.71 10.41 8.56
C LYS A 173 11.30 11.46 9.51
N TYR A 174 10.57 11.88 10.53
CA TYR A 174 10.99 12.97 11.41
C TYR A 174 11.76 12.53 12.66
N ASN A 175 11.53 11.30 13.15
CA ASN A 175 12.06 10.84 14.44
C ASN A 175 13.01 9.64 14.37
N CYS A 176 13.27 9.08 13.18
CA CYS A 176 14.07 7.85 13.04
C CYS A 176 15.41 7.88 13.77
N GLU A 177 16.18 8.96 13.57
CA GLU A 177 17.51 9.08 14.16
C GLU A 177 17.46 9.07 15.69
N LYS A 178 16.45 9.71 16.29
CA LYS A 178 16.26 9.72 17.74
C LYS A 178 15.86 8.34 18.24
N MET A 179 14.94 7.66 17.55
CA MET A 179 14.49 6.31 17.90
C MET A 179 15.65 5.31 17.85
N LEU A 180 16.45 5.34 16.79
CA LEU A 180 17.64 4.49 16.63
C LEU A 180 18.82 4.89 17.52
N LYS A 181 18.82 6.09 18.13
CA LYS A 181 19.78 6.45 19.19
C LYS A 181 19.41 5.80 20.51
N ILE A 182 18.11 5.73 20.84
CA ILE A 182 17.63 5.15 22.11
C ILE A 182 17.68 3.62 22.04
N TYR A 183 17.14 3.02 20.97
CA TYR A 183 17.17 1.57 20.75
C TYR A 183 17.75 1.24 19.37
N PRO A 184 19.09 1.10 19.26
CA PRO A 184 19.78 1.00 17.98
C PRO A 184 19.45 -0.20 17.11
N ASN A 185 18.95 -1.28 17.69
CA ASN A 185 18.69 -2.55 17.00
C ASN A 185 17.20 -2.90 16.97
N PHE A 186 16.32 -1.99 17.42
CA PHE A 186 14.89 -2.24 17.40
C PHE A 186 14.32 -1.98 16.00
N PRO A 187 13.55 -2.92 15.42
CA PRO A 187 13.06 -2.81 14.05
C PRO A 187 11.75 -2.02 13.98
N TYR A 188 11.81 -0.70 14.18
CA TYR A 188 10.62 0.15 14.27
C TYR A 188 9.75 0.13 13.02
N HIS A 189 10.35 -0.08 11.85
CA HIS A 189 9.61 -0.15 10.58
C HIS A 189 8.56 -1.26 10.55
N THR A 190 8.78 -2.33 11.30
CA THR A 190 7.80 -3.43 11.42
C THR A 190 6.45 -2.97 11.94
N PHE A 191 6.35 -1.88 12.70
CA PHE A 191 5.06 -1.35 13.13
C PHE A 191 4.18 -0.90 11.96
N ILE A 192 4.78 -0.27 10.94
CA ILE A 192 4.07 0.11 9.72
C ILE A 192 3.55 -1.16 9.04
N GLU A 193 4.41 -2.17 8.92
CA GLU A 193 4.10 -3.43 8.24
C GLU A 193 3.03 -4.24 8.98
N PHE A 194 3.04 -4.24 10.31
CA PHE A 194 1.98 -4.87 11.10
C PHE A 194 0.62 -4.19 10.89
N VAL A 195 0.60 -2.87 10.81
CA VAL A 195 -0.62 -2.14 10.46
C VAL A 195 -1.03 -2.46 9.01
N GLY A 196 -0.06 -2.59 8.11
CA GLY A 196 -0.24 -3.07 6.74
C GLY A 196 -0.96 -4.43 6.67
N ILE A 197 -0.50 -5.42 7.45
CA ILE A 197 -1.17 -6.74 7.54
C ILE A 197 -2.64 -6.58 7.91
N ILE A 198 -2.95 -5.77 8.92
CA ILE A 198 -4.34 -5.59 9.37
C ILE A 198 -5.18 -4.94 8.26
N LEU A 199 -4.64 -3.92 7.60
CA LEU A 199 -5.29 -3.25 6.47
C LEU A 199 -5.57 -4.23 5.33
N PHE A 200 -4.54 -4.97 4.87
CA PHE A 200 -4.68 -5.91 3.76
C PHE A 200 -5.52 -7.13 4.11
N TYR A 201 -5.54 -7.57 5.37
CA TYR A 201 -6.48 -8.57 5.85
C TYR A 201 -7.92 -8.07 5.75
N ILE A 202 -8.21 -6.85 6.21
CA ILE A 202 -9.56 -6.27 6.12
C ILE A 202 -9.99 -6.13 4.66
N ILE A 203 -9.12 -5.61 3.80
CA ILE A 203 -9.38 -5.51 2.36
C ILE A 203 -9.66 -6.92 1.80
N SER A 204 -8.71 -7.85 1.94
CA SER A 204 -8.81 -9.16 1.31
C SER A 204 -10.03 -9.94 1.80
N SER A 205 -10.30 -9.95 3.12
CA SER A 205 -11.44 -10.66 3.74
C SER A 205 -12.81 -10.07 3.42
N ASN A 206 -12.89 -8.83 2.95
CA ASN A 206 -14.14 -8.24 2.47
C ASN A 206 -14.30 -8.43 0.97
N PHE A 207 -13.29 -8.01 0.20
CA PHE A 207 -13.41 -7.95 -1.25
C PHE A 207 -13.37 -9.33 -1.91
N TYR A 208 -12.77 -10.37 -1.30
CA TYR A 208 -12.83 -11.74 -1.86
C TYR A 208 -14.25 -12.29 -2.07
N LYS A 209 -15.25 -11.69 -1.39
CA LYS A 209 -16.66 -12.07 -1.41
C LYS A 209 -17.47 -11.41 -2.54
N LEU A 210 -16.88 -10.45 -3.25
CA LEU A 210 -17.48 -9.81 -4.44
C LEU A 210 -17.33 -10.71 -5.67
#